data_AF-A0A8H6E592-F1
#
_entry.id   AF-A0A8H6E592-F1
#
_cell.length_a   1.000
_cell.length_b   1.000
_cell.length_c   1.000
_cell.angle_alpha   90.00
_cell.angle_beta   90.00
_cell.angle_gamma   90.00
#
_symmetry.space_group_name_H-M   'P 1'
#
loop_
_entity.id
_entity.type
_entity.pdbx_description
1 polymer ?
#
loop_
_entity_poly.entity_id
_entity_poly.type
_entity_poly.pdbx_seq_one_letter_code
_entity_poly.pdbx_strand_id
1 'polypeptide(L)'
;MDRLNLPPDADWVRSPVKADNVLGLPEVFVQLECLNLLRLHAQTDETDSSHLPSFHGTQKDVYHRVEQCFDRLRTSLLCWSDIVPVLQEFEDDRLHTHVVKYDFATKHKCRNFEDIRDWTLRNGVKGVEMDNAWWGGFD
;
A
#
# COMPACT_ATOMS: atom_id res chain seq x y z
N MET A 1 9.89 17.84 -13.45
CA MET A 1 9.26 17.85 -12.11
C MET A 1 7.93 18.56 -12.12
N ASP A 2 7.80 19.66 -12.86
CA ASP A 2 6.57 20.47 -12.96
C ASP A 2 5.31 19.66 -13.32
N ARG A 3 5.41 18.67 -14.21
CA ARG A 3 4.28 17.79 -14.58
C ARG A 3 3.79 16.88 -13.45
N LEU A 4 4.64 16.60 -12.47
CA LEU A 4 4.31 15.78 -11.29
C LEU A 4 4.00 16.66 -10.07
N ASN A 5 3.99 17.99 -10.23
CA ASN A 5 3.85 18.97 -9.15
C ASN A 5 4.82 18.70 -7.98
N LEU A 6 6.04 18.28 -8.31
CA LEU A 6 7.09 17.99 -7.34
C LEU A 6 8.03 19.20 -7.17
N PRO A 7 8.56 19.45 -5.94
CA PRO A 7 9.50 20.52 -5.70
C PRO A 7 10.75 20.38 -6.60
N PRO A 8 11.18 21.46 -7.27
CA PRO A 8 12.28 21.42 -8.23
C PRO A 8 13.66 21.27 -7.57
N ASP A 9 13.77 21.62 -6.30
CA ASP A 9 14.99 21.71 -5.49
C ASP A 9 15.17 20.56 -4.49
N ALA A 10 14.26 19.59 -4.48
CA ALA A 10 14.42 18.39 -3.66
C ALA A 10 15.59 17.53 -4.14
N ASP A 11 16.34 16.97 -3.19
CA ASP A 11 17.47 16.07 -3.45
C ASP A 11 16.97 14.65 -3.73
N TRP A 12 16.48 14.45 -4.95
CA TRP A 12 15.91 13.18 -5.39
C TRP A 12 16.98 12.09 -5.52
N VAL A 13 16.62 10.85 -5.17
CA VAL A 13 17.46 9.68 -5.44
C VAL A 13 17.59 9.48 -6.96
N ARG A 14 18.84 9.42 -7.43
CA ARG A 14 19.19 9.36 -8.86
C ARG A 14 19.63 7.97 -9.29
N SER A 15 19.43 7.66 -10.56
CA SER A 15 19.88 6.40 -11.14
C SER A 15 21.41 6.32 -11.17
N PRO A 16 22.02 5.18 -10.76
CA PRO A 16 23.46 4.99 -10.87
C PRO A 16 23.92 4.86 -12.34
N VAL A 17 23.00 4.59 -13.27
CA VAL A 17 23.28 4.45 -14.70
C VAL A 17 23.26 5.81 -15.41
N LYS A 18 22.36 6.71 -15.01
CA LYS A 18 22.24 8.05 -15.60
C LYS A 18 21.83 9.06 -14.52
N ALA A 19 22.75 9.93 -14.13
CA ALA A 19 22.60 10.86 -13.00
C ALA A 19 21.42 11.84 -13.15
N ASP A 20 21.02 12.17 -14.37
CA ASP A 20 19.86 13.05 -14.61
C ASP A 20 18.51 12.35 -14.40
N ASN A 21 18.49 11.02 -14.31
CA ASN A 21 17.26 10.26 -14.09
C ASN A 21 16.98 10.14 -12.59
N VAL A 22 15.74 10.43 -12.20
CA VAL A 22 15.24 10.20 -10.84
C VAL A 22 14.61 8.82 -10.76
N LEU A 23 14.89 8.12 -9.66
CA LEU A 23 14.27 6.83 -9.36
C LEU A 23 12.87 7.03 -8.81
N GLY A 24 11.92 6.25 -9.31
CA GLY A 24 10.54 6.25 -8.84
C GLY A 24 10.00 4.83 -8.82
N LEU A 25 9.21 4.53 -7.80
CA LEU A 25 8.51 3.26 -7.64
C LEU A 25 7.01 3.49 -7.83
N PRO A 26 6.30 2.66 -8.63
CA PRO A 26 4.85 2.73 -8.66
C PRO A 26 4.28 2.50 -7.26
N GLU A 27 3.47 3.46 -6.82
CA GLU A 27 2.94 3.55 -5.45
C GLU A 27 2.19 2.30 -4.98
N VAL A 28 1.65 1.48 -5.89
CA VAL A 28 0.96 0.23 -5.53
C VAL A 28 1.85 -0.74 -4.75
N PHE A 29 3.15 -0.80 -5.03
CA PHE A 29 4.06 -1.72 -4.31
C PHE A 29 4.27 -1.28 -2.85
N VAL A 30 4.39 0.03 -2.66
CA VAL A 30 4.39 0.68 -1.35
C VAL A 30 3.08 0.41 -0.59
N GLN A 31 1.94 0.51 -1.27
CA GLN A 31 0.62 0.23 -0.68
C GLN A 31 0.47 -1.23 -0.26
N LEU A 32 0.94 -2.18 -1.07
CA LEU A 32 0.89 -3.61 -0.76
C LEU A 32 1.75 -3.97 0.45
N GLU A 33 2.93 -3.37 0.58
CA GLU A 33 3.76 -3.56 1.75
C GLU A 33 3.14 -2.92 3.00
N CYS A 34 2.54 -1.73 2.88
CA CYS A 34 1.77 -1.13 3.95
C CYS A 34 0.61 -2.02 4.41
N LEU A 35 -0.12 -2.64 3.48
CA LEU A 35 -1.18 -3.58 3.81
C LEU A 35 -0.62 -4.80 4.57
N ASN A 36 0.55 -5.31 4.18
CA ASN A 36 1.20 -6.42 4.87
C ASN A 36 1.69 -6.02 6.29
N LEU A 37 2.24 -4.81 6.46
CA LEU A 37 2.61 -4.28 7.77
C LEU A 37 1.40 -4.22 8.70
N LEU A 38 0.28 -3.65 8.24
CA LEU A 38 -0.95 -3.57 9.03
C LEU A 38 -1.49 -4.97 9.40
N ARG A 39 -1.46 -5.91 8.44
CA ARG A 39 -1.85 -7.31 8.68
C ARG A 39 -0.99 -7.94 9.78
N LEU A 40 0.33 -7.85 9.66
CA LEU A 40 1.27 -8.43 10.63
C LEU A 40 1.18 -7.73 11.99
N HIS A 41 0.98 -6.41 12.02
CA HIS A 41 0.78 -5.64 13.25
C HIS A 41 -0.52 -6.02 13.97
N ALA A 42 -1.57 -6.38 13.23
CA ALA A 42 -2.81 -6.89 13.82
C ALA A 42 -2.71 -8.33 14.33
N GLN A 43 -1.71 -9.09 13.88
CA GLN A 43 -1.49 -10.51 14.21
C GLN A 43 -0.22 -10.71 15.06
N THR A 44 0.21 -9.69 15.81
CA THR A 44 1.51 -9.71 16.55
C THR A 44 1.65 -10.86 17.53
N ASP A 45 0.54 -11.37 18.06
CA ASP A 45 0.54 -12.49 19.01
C ASP A 45 0.76 -13.86 18.33
N GLU A 46 0.58 -13.94 17.01
CA GLU A 46 0.60 -15.20 16.24
C GLU A 46 1.79 -15.31 15.27
N THR A 47 2.45 -14.20 14.93
CA THR A 47 3.52 -14.18 13.92
C THR A 47 4.73 -13.38 14.41
N ASP A 48 5.90 -14.04 14.47
CA ASP A 48 7.17 -13.33 14.69
C ASP A 48 7.60 -12.59 13.41
N SER A 49 7.36 -11.29 13.40
CA SER A 49 7.73 -10.36 12.33
C SER A 49 8.97 -9.53 12.64
N SER A 50 9.69 -9.80 13.74
CA SER A 50 10.81 -8.98 14.21
C SER A 50 12.00 -8.93 13.24
N HIS A 51 12.13 -9.92 12.37
CA HIS A 51 13.16 -10.02 11.34
C HIS A 51 12.90 -9.13 10.10
N LEU A 52 11.70 -8.54 9.99
CA LEU A 52 11.33 -7.70 8.87
C LEU A 52 11.76 -6.25 9.14
N PRO A 53 12.32 -5.53 8.15
CA PRO A 53 12.75 -4.14 8.31
C PRO A 53 11.66 -3.20 8.87
N SER A 54 10.40 -3.43 8.50
CA SER A 54 9.25 -2.64 8.95
C SER A 54 9.00 -2.73 10.47
N PHE A 55 9.53 -3.76 11.13
CA PHE A 55 9.42 -4.00 12.58
C PHE A 55 10.72 -3.67 13.35
N HIS A 56 11.78 -3.23 12.67
CA HIS A 56 13.02 -2.82 13.33
C HIS A 56 12.86 -1.48 14.06
N GLY A 57 13.52 -1.33 15.21
CA GLY A 57 13.51 -0.11 16.02
C GLY A 57 12.71 -0.26 17.31
N THR A 58 12.36 0.87 17.92
CA THR A 58 11.52 0.90 19.12
C THR A 58 10.06 0.61 18.77
N GLN A 59 9.24 0.28 19.77
CA GLN A 59 7.80 0.13 19.56
C GLN A 59 7.15 1.40 18.97
N LYS A 60 7.63 2.58 19.38
CA LYS A 60 7.17 3.88 18.85
C LYS A 60 7.46 4.02 17.36
N ASP A 61 8.62 3.55 16.91
CA ASP A 61 9.03 3.57 15.51
C ASP A 61 8.10 2.70 14.65
N VAL A 62 7.76 1.51 15.14
CA VAL A 62 6.81 0.61 14.46
C VAL A 62 5.42 1.23 14.40
N TYR A 63 4.93 1.81 15.50
CA TYR A 63 3.64 2.51 15.51
C TYR A 63 3.62 3.69 14.53
N HIS A 64 4.69 4.47 14.45
CA HIS A 64 4.76 5.59 13.51
C HIS A 64 4.62 5.13 12.05
N ARG A 65 5.28 4.02 11.68
CA ARG A 65 5.13 3.42 10.33
C ARG A 65 3.72 2.92 10.08
N VAL A 66 3.07 2.32 11.08
CA VAL A 66 1.67 1.89 11.01
C VAL A 66 0.75 3.07 10.68
N GLU A 67 0.91 4.22 11.37
CA GLU A 67 0.16 5.45 11.10
C GLU A 67 0.41 5.98 9.68
N GLN A 68 1.67 6.08 9.26
CA GLN A 68 2.02 6.51 7.89
C GLN A 68 1.39 5.60 6.83
N CYS A 69 1.39 4.29 7.07
CA CYS A 69 0.76 3.32 6.18
C CYS A 69 -0.76 3.46 6.13
N PHE A 70 -1.41 3.72 7.27
CA PHE A 70 -2.83 4.00 7.31
C PHE A 70 -3.18 5.25 6.47
N ASP A 71 -2.45 6.35 6.66
CA ASP A 71 -2.69 7.59 5.92
C ASP A 71 -2.46 7.44 4.41
N ARG A 72 -1.44 6.68 4.03
CA ARG A 72 -1.12 6.42 2.62
C ARG A 72 -2.19 5.56 1.95
N LEU A 73 -2.65 4.50 2.62
CA LEU A 73 -3.75 3.67 2.13
C LEU A 73 -5.06 4.45 2.07
N ARG A 74 -5.36 5.26 3.10
CA ARG A 74 -6.52 6.15 3.13
C ARG A 74 -6.51 7.12 1.94
N THR A 75 -5.38 7.79 1.70
CA THR A 75 -5.22 8.68 0.55
C THR A 75 -5.46 7.94 -0.77
N SER A 76 -4.90 6.75 -0.93
CA SER A 76 -5.13 5.92 -2.13
C SER A 76 -6.60 5.58 -2.33
N LEU A 77 -7.29 5.17 -1.26
CA LEU A 77 -8.72 4.87 -1.29
C LEU A 77 -9.54 6.10 -1.70
N LEU A 78 -9.21 7.29 -1.20
CA LEU A 78 -9.89 8.52 -1.59
C LEU A 78 -9.61 8.90 -3.06
N CYS A 79 -8.38 8.71 -3.54
CA CYS A 79 -8.03 8.99 -4.93
C CYS A 79 -8.71 8.04 -5.93
N TRP A 80 -8.86 6.75 -5.59
CA TRP A 80 -9.46 5.75 -6.48
C TRP A 80 -10.95 5.55 -6.30
N SER A 81 -11.48 5.85 -5.10
CA SER A 81 -12.89 5.81 -4.68
C SER A 81 -13.75 4.85 -5.50
N ASP A 82 -13.88 3.61 -5.03
CA ASP A 82 -14.78 2.65 -5.66
C ASP A 82 -16.25 3.05 -5.45
N ILE A 83 -17.02 3.07 -6.53
CA ILE A 83 -18.44 3.44 -6.56
C ILE A 83 -19.36 2.22 -6.68
N VAL A 84 -18.82 1.00 -6.72
CA VAL A 84 -19.62 -0.22 -6.74
C VAL A 84 -20.42 -0.30 -5.43
N PRO A 85 -21.77 -0.33 -5.48
CA PRO A 85 -22.57 -0.33 -4.27
C PRO A 85 -22.46 -1.67 -3.56
N VAL A 86 -22.51 -1.64 -2.22
CA VAL A 86 -22.77 -2.83 -1.42
C VAL A 86 -24.28 -2.93 -1.25
N LEU A 87 -24.86 -4.03 -1.73
CA LEU A 87 -26.30 -4.26 -1.65
C LEU A 87 -26.66 -5.01 -0.37
N GLN A 88 -27.91 -4.87 0.06
CA GLN A 88 -28.46 -5.57 1.21
C GLN A 88 -29.51 -6.57 0.74
N GLU A 89 -29.49 -7.77 1.30
CA GLU A 89 -30.51 -8.79 1.07
C GLU A 89 -31.08 -9.29 2.39
N PHE A 90 -32.35 -9.70 2.36
CA PHE A 90 -33.01 -10.33 3.50
C PHE A 90 -32.69 -11.82 3.51
N GLU A 91 -32.33 -12.32 4.68
CA GLU A 91 -32.19 -13.74 4.97
C GLU A 91 -33.12 -14.09 6.12
N ASP A 92 -33.93 -15.14 5.93
CA ASP A 92 -34.67 -15.73 7.04
C ASP A 92 -33.70 -16.57 7.87
N ASP A 93 -33.47 -16.15 9.11
CA ASP A 93 -32.71 -16.97 10.04
C ASP A 93 -33.54 -18.17 10.53
N ARG A 94 -32.92 -19.08 11.30
CA ARG A 94 -33.62 -20.26 11.87
C ARG A 94 -34.80 -19.88 12.78
N LEU A 95 -34.90 -18.61 13.20
CA LEU A 95 -35.95 -18.07 14.05
C LEU A 95 -36.99 -17.24 13.27
N HIS A 96 -36.94 -17.23 11.92
CA HIS A 96 -37.86 -16.48 11.04
C HIS A 96 -37.83 -14.96 11.29
N THR A 97 -36.69 -14.45 11.79
CA THR A 97 -36.43 -13.03 11.83
C THR A 97 -35.75 -12.62 10.53
N HIS A 98 -36.22 -11.54 9.91
CA HIS A 98 -35.59 -10.99 8.72
C HIS A 98 -34.24 -10.38 9.15
N VAL A 99 -33.15 -11.06 8.83
CA VAL A 99 -31.79 -10.55 9.04
C VAL A 99 -31.35 -9.88 7.75
N VAL A 100 -30.78 -8.67 7.87
CA VAL A 100 -30.17 -7.96 6.74
C VAL A 100 -28.71 -8.41 6.64
N LYS A 101 -28.33 -8.99 5.50
CA LYS A 101 -26.94 -9.27 5.17
C LYS A 101 -26.48 -8.42 3.98
N TYR A 102 -25.17 -8.17 3.92
CA TYR A 102 -24.55 -7.46 2.81
C TYR A 102 -24.10 -8.43 1.71
N ASP A 103 -24.44 -8.12 0.46
CA ASP A 103 -23.91 -8.81 -0.70
C ASP A 103 -22.54 -8.24 -1.08
N PHE A 104 -21.49 -9.02 -0.81
CA PHE A 104 -20.11 -8.72 -1.17
C PHE A 104 -19.67 -9.39 -2.48
N ALA A 105 -20.57 -10.05 -3.22
CA ALA A 105 -20.28 -10.66 -4.52
C ALA A 105 -20.30 -9.65 -5.68
N THR A 106 -20.42 -8.35 -5.37
CA THR A 106 -20.42 -7.29 -6.37
C THR A 106 -19.09 -7.22 -7.12
N LYS A 107 -19.16 -7.00 -8.43
CA LYS A 107 -17.99 -7.03 -9.30
C LYS A 107 -17.33 -5.66 -9.35
N HIS A 108 -16.11 -5.60 -8.82
CA HIS A 108 -15.26 -4.43 -8.88
C HIS A 108 -14.58 -4.29 -10.24
N LYS A 109 -14.35 -3.04 -10.69
CA LYS A 109 -13.53 -2.73 -11.86
C LYS A 109 -12.17 -2.24 -11.41
N CYS A 110 -11.19 -3.13 -11.43
CA CYS A 110 -9.83 -2.82 -11.01
C CYS A 110 -8.94 -2.44 -12.20
N ARG A 111 -7.81 -1.79 -11.90
CA ARG A 111 -6.71 -1.71 -12.86
C ARG A 111 -6.08 -3.08 -13.03
N ASN A 112 -5.49 -3.30 -14.20
CA ASN A 112 -4.71 -4.50 -14.43
C ASN A 112 -3.40 -4.45 -13.63
N PHE A 113 -3.39 -5.09 -12.46
CA PHE A 113 -2.21 -5.16 -11.60
C PHE A 113 -1.07 -5.94 -12.26
N GLU A 114 -1.38 -6.97 -13.04
CA GLU A 114 -0.37 -7.79 -13.72
C GLU A 114 0.41 -6.96 -14.74
N ASP A 115 -0.29 -6.14 -15.54
CA ASP A 115 0.36 -5.24 -16.48
C ASP A 115 1.26 -4.22 -15.77
N ILE A 116 0.81 -3.68 -14.63
CA ILE A 116 1.61 -2.75 -13.82
C ILE A 116 2.87 -3.44 -13.28
N ARG A 117 2.72 -4.64 -12.72
CA ARG A 117 3.82 -5.46 -12.22
C ARG A 117 4.82 -5.77 -13.33
N ASP A 118 4.34 -6.30 -14.43
CA ASP A 118 5.20 -6.78 -15.51
C ASP A 118 5.88 -5.61 -16.23
N TRP A 119 5.20 -4.47 -16.38
CA TRP A 119 5.84 -3.25 -16.84
C TRP A 119 6.93 -2.78 -15.87
N THR A 120 6.69 -2.80 -14.57
CA THR A 120 7.66 -2.39 -13.56
C THR A 120 8.90 -3.28 -13.58
N LEU A 121 8.72 -4.61 -13.66
CA LEU A 121 9.84 -5.56 -13.73
C LEU A 121 10.66 -5.37 -15.00
N ARG A 122 10.02 -5.13 -16.16
CA ARG A 122 10.72 -4.91 -17.44
C ARG A 122 11.49 -3.59 -17.48
N ASN A 123 10.99 -2.55 -16.80
CA ASN A 123 11.57 -1.20 -16.85
C ASN A 123 12.36 -0.83 -15.58
N GLY A 124 12.43 -1.74 -14.61
CA GLY A 124 13.17 -1.53 -13.37
C GLY A 124 14.66 -1.31 -13.60
N VAL A 125 15.25 -0.40 -12.83
CA VAL A 125 16.70 -0.14 -12.86
C VAL A 125 17.42 -1.30 -12.19
N LYS A 126 18.30 -2.00 -12.92
CA LYS A 126 19.08 -3.11 -12.37
C LYS A 126 20.17 -2.59 -11.43
N GLY A 127 20.46 -3.34 -10.36
CA GLY A 127 21.53 -3.02 -9.41
C GLY A 127 21.18 -1.93 -8.40
N VAL A 128 19.91 -1.57 -8.28
CA VAL A 128 19.37 -0.81 -7.14
C VAL A 128 18.59 -1.78 -6.29
N GLU A 129 19.03 -1.98 -5.06
CA GLU A 129 18.27 -2.70 -4.04
C GLU A 129 17.55 -1.64 -3.18
N MET A 130 16.27 -1.89 -2.90
CA MET A 130 15.43 -1.00 -2.10
C MET A 130 15.37 -1.52 -0.68
N ASP A 131 16.52 -1.54 -0.01
CA ASP A 131 16.72 -2.04 1.36
C ASP A 131 16.09 -1.09 2.39
N ASN A 132 15.65 0.07 1.93
CA ASN A 132 15.08 1.18 2.69
C ASN A 132 13.55 1.11 2.79
N ALA A 133 12.95 -0.07 2.65
CA ALA A 133 11.51 -0.28 2.62
C ALA A 133 10.83 -0.02 4.00
N TRP A 134 10.72 1.27 4.33
CA TRP A 134 9.83 1.92 5.30
C TRP A 134 9.61 3.41 4.90
N TRP A 135 9.95 3.74 3.64
CA TRP A 135 10.22 5.03 2.99
C TRP A 135 9.63 6.29 3.66
N GLY A 136 10.45 6.93 4.48
CA GLY A 136 10.16 8.31 4.86
C GLY A 136 11.09 8.98 5.86
N GLY A 137 12.00 8.26 6.52
CA GLY A 137 12.79 8.90 7.58
C GLY A 137 11.99 9.04 8.88
N PHE A 138 12.68 8.88 10.00
CA PHE A 138 12.19 9.27 11.30
C PHE A 138 12.43 10.76 11.40
N ASP A 139 11.35 11.55 11.47
CA ASP A 139 11.45 12.89 12.06
C ASP A 139 11.47 12.76 13.60
#